data_AF-A0A117QWY0-F1
#
_entry.id   AF-A0A117QWY0-F1
#
_cell.length_a   1.000
_cell.length_b   1.000
_cell.length_c   1.000
_cell.angle_alpha   90.00
_cell.angle_beta   90.00
_cell.angle_gamma   90.00
#
_symmetry.space_group_name_H-M   'P 1'
#
loop_
_entity.id
_entity.type
_entity.pdbx_description
1 polymer ?
#
loop_
_entity_poly.entity_id
_entity_poly.type
_entity_poly.pdbx_seq_one_letter_code
_entity_poly.pdbx_strand_id
1 'polypeptide(L)'
;MPVQVTPAAEADGVVDEDEWDEAEADEDRDIFHCFTQDYPTPADAVRAARSGEKVEWHGRIEGGLMRHRVLADGDPVVEQAVFMDGFLASAACCGWIQAEDRAEAERGILTTLTELHDICRPVLEAEIRAARPGYRARHLHAFSEAAVDTPLRFPRFGLRTTYAAREVAVWEQTRDPATWNMALSFASFLGFDEKIPELTRDALTARLQRNGVPVNRCARCGVPLTNRHPRWNGVWTWPIAEIGTLCEVPSDVNDHDGVYMFSDGDFGYPHQPEPSI
;
A
#
# COMPACT_ATOMS: atom_id res chain seq x y z
N MET A 1 -6.30 -71.55 29.57
CA MET A 1 -7.53 -70.95 29.02
C MET A 1 -7.90 -69.82 29.97
N PRO A 2 -7.42 -68.59 29.70
CA PRO A 2 -8.27 -67.65 28.98
C PRO A 2 -7.53 -66.79 27.91
N VAL A 3 -8.28 -66.60 26.81
CA VAL A 3 -8.39 -65.47 25.87
C VAL A 3 -7.14 -64.59 25.61
N GLN A 4 -6.51 -64.85 24.46
CA GLN A 4 -5.73 -63.85 23.72
C GLN A 4 -6.71 -62.81 23.14
N VAL A 5 -6.46 -61.54 23.45
CA VAL A 5 -7.04 -60.40 22.72
C VAL A 5 -5.87 -59.62 22.14
N THR A 6 -5.69 -59.71 20.83
CA THR A 6 -4.84 -58.82 20.06
C THR A 6 -5.65 -57.58 19.70
N PRO A 7 -5.12 -56.38 19.98
CA PRO A 7 -5.30 -55.28 19.04
C PRO A 7 -3.97 -54.50 18.93
N ALA A 8 -3.69 -53.72 17.91
CA ALA A 8 -4.11 -53.62 16.52
C ALA A 8 -2.86 -53.07 15.82
N ALA A 9 -2.66 -53.39 14.56
CA ALA A 9 -1.51 -52.93 13.79
C ALA A 9 -1.37 -51.40 13.91
N GLU A 10 -0.24 -50.94 14.43
CA GLU A 10 0.22 -49.56 14.29
C GLU A 10 0.44 -49.34 12.80
N ALA A 11 -0.56 -48.77 12.15
CA ALA A 11 -0.36 -48.07 10.90
C ALA A 11 0.37 -46.78 11.28
N ASP A 12 1.70 -46.82 11.26
CA ASP A 12 2.55 -45.66 11.05
C ASP A 12 2.18 -45.08 9.68
N GLY A 13 1.07 -44.34 9.65
CA GLY A 13 0.83 -43.34 8.64
C GLY A 13 1.85 -42.25 8.92
N VAL A 14 3.02 -42.37 8.29
CA VAL A 14 3.85 -41.22 7.99
C VAL A 14 2.92 -40.24 7.29
N VAL A 15 2.47 -39.23 8.05
CA VAL A 15 1.85 -38.06 7.46
C VAL A 15 3.00 -37.44 6.68
N ASP A 16 2.97 -37.57 5.36
CA ASP A 16 3.79 -36.77 4.46
C ASP A 16 3.53 -35.32 4.86
N GLU A 17 4.46 -34.72 5.61
CA GLU A 17 4.51 -33.29 5.91
C GLU A 17 5.01 -32.49 4.68
N ASP A 18 5.23 -33.17 3.55
CA ASP A 18 5.90 -32.65 2.34
C ASP A 18 4.94 -32.28 1.19
N GLU A 19 3.67 -31.94 1.48
CA GLU A 19 2.75 -31.42 0.44
C GLU A 19 1.93 -30.23 0.95
N TRP A 20 2.57 -29.33 1.70
CA TRP A 20 2.14 -27.94 1.70
C TRP A 20 2.61 -27.34 0.38
N ASP A 21 1.74 -27.47 -0.62
CA ASP A 21 1.75 -26.80 -1.91
C ASP A 21 2.74 -25.62 -1.94
N GLU A 22 3.89 -25.84 -2.58
CA GLU A 22 4.78 -24.81 -3.13
C GLU A 22 4.08 -23.99 -4.25
N ALA A 23 2.75 -23.83 -4.17
CA ALA A 23 1.93 -23.02 -5.06
C ALA A 23 1.87 -21.54 -4.63
N GLU A 24 2.37 -21.19 -3.44
CA GLU A 24 2.49 -19.78 -3.01
C GLU A 24 3.89 -19.18 -3.24
N ALA A 25 4.77 -19.86 -3.97
CA ALA A 25 6.07 -19.31 -4.39
C ALA A 25 6.04 -18.63 -5.78
N ASP A 26 4.85 -18.34 -6.32
CA ASP A 26 4.65 -17.63 -7.59
C ASP A 26 4.36 -16.13 -7.40
N GLU A 27 4.38 -15.61 -6.16
CA GLU A 27 4.12 -14.19 -5.86
C GLU A 27 5.21 -13.24 -6.39
N ASP A 28 6.38 -13.77 -6.76
CA ASP A 28 7.52 -13.04 -7.33
C ASP A 28 7.70 -13.27 -8.85
N ARG A 29 6.78 -13.96 -9.54
CA ARG A 29 6.76 -13.85 -11.00
C ARG A 29 6.59 -12.37 -11.31
N ASP A 30 7.63 -11.76 -11.89
CA ASP A 30 7.66 -10.38 -12.33
C ASP A 30 6.33 -10.09 -13.06
N ILE A 31 5.32 -9.57 -12.35
CA ILE A 31 3.94 -9.48 -12.87
C ILE A 31 3.94 -8.51 -14.07
N PHE A 32 4.93 -7.63 -14.09
CA PHE A 32 5.20 -6.78 -15.23
C PHE A 32 5.73 -7.57 -16.43
N HIS A 33 6.44 -8.69 -16.23
CA HIS A 33 6.85 -9.60 -17.31
C HIS A 33 5.64 -10.07 -18.12
N CYS A 34 4.57 -10.54 -17.47
CA CYS A 34 3.33 -10.94 -18.16
C CYS A 34 2.76 -9.78 -19.01
N PHE A 35 2.70 -8.57 -18.44
CA PHE A 35 2.27 -7.38 -19.18
C PHE A 35 3.16 -7.11 -20.40
N THR A 36 4.48 -7.28 -20.28
CA THR A 36 5.40 -7.13 -21.43
C THR A 36 5.39 -8.32 -22.39
N GLN A 37 4.84 -9.47 -22.02
CA GLN A 37 4.61 -10.58 -22.95
C GLN A 37 3.40 -10.27 -23.86
N ASP A 38 2.31 -9.76 -23.26
CA ASP A 38 1.10 -9.36 -24.00
C ASP A 38 1.34 -8.12 -24.87
N TYR A 39 2.15 -7.19 -24.37
CA TYR A 39 2.57 -5.99 -25.11
C TYR A 39 4.10 -5.86 -25.14
N PRO A 40 4.78 -6.53 -26.08
CA PRO A 40 6.25 -6.54 -26.16
C PRO A 40 6.90 -5.16 -26.23
N THR A 41 6.22 -4.20 -26.85
CA THR A 41 6.70 -2.82 -26.94
C THR A 41 5.60 -1.82 -26.56
N PRO A 42 5.99 -0.60 -26.12
CA PRO A 42 5.05 0.51 -25.96
C PRO A 42 4.25 0.82 -27.24
N ALA A 43 4.84 0.58 -28.43
CA ALA A 43 4.15 0.79 -29.70
C ALA A 43 3.03 -0.25 -29.94
N ASP A 44 3.24 -1.50 -29.53
CA ASP A 44 2.21 -2.55 -29.57
C ASP A 44 1.08 -2.24 -28.59
N ALA A 45 1.42 -1.82 -27.37
CA ALA A 45 0.48 -1.36 -26.35
C ALA A 45 -0.38 -0.17 -26.83
N VAL A 46 0.23 0.82 -27.51
CA VAL A 46 -0.51 1.92 -28.12
C VAL A 46 -1.46 1.45 -29.22
N ARG A 47 -1.06 0.45 -30.01
CA ARG A 47 -1.90 -0.10 -31.08
C ARG A 47 -3.14 -0.78 -30.48
N ALA A 48 -2.95 -1.60 -29.45
CA ALA A 48 -4.01 -2.24 -28.69
C ALA A 48 -4.96 -1.21 -28.03
N ALA A 49 -4.39 -0.20 -27.36
CA ALA A 49 -5.18 0.86 -26.74
C ALA A 49 -6.02 1.64 -27.76
N ARG A 50 -5.47 1.93 -28.95
CA ARG A 50 -6.20 2.58 -30.05
C ARG A 50 -7.31 1.72 -30.66
N SER A 51 -7.22 0.39 -30.54
CA SER A 51 -8.33 -0.50 -30.90
C SER A 51 -9.42 -0.61 -29.82
N GLY A 52 -9.32 0.17 -28.74
CA GLY A 52 -10.31 0.21 -27.66
C GLY A 52 -10.01 -0.78 -26.53
N GLU A 53 -8.86 -1.43 -26.54
CA GLU A 53 -8.42 -2.31 -25.46
C GLU A 53 -7.95 -1.48 -24.26
N LYS A 54 -8.27 -1.93 -23.04
CA LYS A 54 -7.75 -1.32 -21.83
C LYS A 54 -6.36 -1.88 -21.53
N VAL A 55 -5.31 -1.14 -21.91
CA VAL A 55 -3.92 -1.55 -21.68
C VAL A 55 -3.40 -0.96 -20.37
N GLU A 56 -3.44 -1.77 -19.31
CA GLU A 56 -3.11 -1.36 -17.96
C GLU A 56 -2.59 -2.53 -17.14
N TRP A 57 -1.47 -2.31 -16.44
CA TRP A 57 -0.94 -3.20 -15.43
C TRP A 57 -1.01 -2.51 -14.07
N HIS A 58 -1.46 -3.23 -13.05
CA HIS A 58 -1.35 -2.86 -11.64
C HIS A 58 -0.59 -3.97 -10.92
N GLY A 59 0.32 -3.60 -10.03
CA GLY A 59 1.04 -4.59 -9.23
C GLY A 59 1.89 -3.96 -8.14
N ARG A 60 2.59 -4.82 -7.42
CA ARG A 60 3.59 -4.44 -6.42
C ARG A 60 4.98 -4.76 -6.98
N ILE A 61 5.92 -3.85 -6.80
CA ILE A 61 7.34 -4.10 -7.06
C ILE A 61 8.05 -3.82 -5.74
N GLU A 62 8.71 -4.84 -5.18
CA GLU A 62 9.39 -4.76 -3.87
C GLU A 62 8.46 -4.21 -2.76
N GLY A 63 7.17 -4.52 -2.84
CA GLY A 63 6.13 -4.05 -1.92
C GLY A 63 5.48 -2.71 -2.29
N GLY A 64 6.06 -1.90 -3.18
CA GLY A 64 5.48 -0.61 -3.60
C GLY A 64 4.35 -0.77 -4.61
N LEU A 65 3.17 -0.17 -4.33
CA LEU A 65 2.00 -0.26 -5.22
C LEU A 65 2.13 0.68 -6.43
N MET A 66 2.00 0.11 -7.64
CA MET A 66 2.28 0.78 -8.90
C MET A 66 1.25 0.48 -9.99
N ARG A 67 1.23 1.35 -11.00
CA ARG A 67 0.54 1.13 -12.27
C ARG A 67 1.37 1.61 -13.44
N HIS A 68 1.31 0.86 -14.53
CA HIS A 68 1.64 1.32 -15.87
C HIS A 68 0.42 1.19 -16.77
N ARG A 69 0.09 2.23 -17.55
CA ARG A 69 -1.00 2.15 -18.52
C ARG A 69 -0.72 2.97 -19.76
N VAL A 70 -1.39 2.63 -20.85
CA VAL A 70 -1.39 3.46 -22.05
C VAL A 70 -2.67 4.26 -22.12
N LEU A 71 -2.52 5.58 -22.28
CA LEU A 71 -3.63 6.50 -22.55
C LEU A 71 -3.53 6.90 -24.02
N ALA A 72 -4.50 6.47 -24.83
CA ALA A 72 -4.48 6.63 -26.29
C ALA A 72 -5.37 7.78 -26.82
N ASP A 73 -6.00 8.55 -25.93
CA ASP A 73 -6.82 9.71 -26.31
C ASP A 73 -5.93 10.85 -26.83
N GLY A 74 -6.01 11.13 -28.13
CA GLY A 74 -5.17 12.14 -28.79
C GLY A 74 -3.74 11.64 -29.01
N ASP A 75 -2.76 12.36 -28.47
CA ASP A 75 -1.34 11.99 -28.51
C ASP A 75 -1.06 10.92 -27.45
N PRO A 76 -0.75 9.66 -27.82
CA PRO A 76 -0.67 8.59 -26.84
C PRO A 76 0.48 8.78 -25.87
N VAL A 77 0.22 8.46 -24.60
CA VAL A 77 1.22 8.48 -23.54
C VAL A 77 1.23 7.17 -22.77
N VAL A 78 2.41 6.80 -22.28
CA VAL A 78 2.56 5.79 -21.23
C VAL A 78 2.54 6.52 -19.89
N GLU A 79 1.61 6.18 -19.02
CA GLU A 79 1.57 6.68 -17.65
C GLU A 79 2.26 5.67 -16.73
N GLN A 80 3.16 6.16 -15.89
CA GLN A 80 3.66 5.45 -14.70
C GLN A 80 3.09 6.15 -13.47
N ALA A 81 2.41 5.39 -12.62
CA ALA A 81 1.82 5.89 -11.38
C ALA A 81 2.25 5.04 -10.19
N VAL A 82 2.39 5.71 -9.05
CA VAL A 82 2.63 5.10 -7.73
C VAL A 82 1.54 5.57 -6.79
N PHE A 83 1.04 4.68 -5.96
CA PHE A 83 -0.07 4.97 -5.06
C PHE A 83 0.45 5.17 -3.63
N MET A 84 -0.30 5.95 -2.85
CA MET A 84 -0.08 5.95 -1.40
C MET A 84 -0.27 4.53 -0.87
N ASP A 85 0.54 4.15 0.11
CA ASP A 85 0.40 2.87 0.80
C ASP A 85 0.72 3.03 2.30
N GLY A 86 0.58 1.94 3.05
CA GLY A 86 1.00 1.83 4.44
C GLY A 86 0.36 2.87 5.36
N PHE A 87 1.18 3.51 6.19
CA PHE A 87 0.73 4.52 7.15
C PHE A 87 0.12 5.75 6.46
N LEU A 88 0.73 6.24 5.38
CA LEU A 88 0.25 7.43 4.67
C LEU A 88 -1.16 7.20 4.10
N ALA A 89 -1.37 6.07 3.42
CA ALA A 89 -2.69 5.71 2.90
C ALA A 89 -3.73 5.59 4.02
N SER A 90 -3.36 4.94 5.13
CA SER A 90 -4.21 4.78 6.29
C SER A 90 -4.60 6.10 6.95
N ALA A 91 -3.64 7.00 7.14
CA ALA A 91 -3.85 8.30 7.76
C ALA A 91 -4.73 9.20 6.88
N ALA A 92 -4.44 9.24 5.58
CA ALA A 92 -5.26 9.96 4.61
C ALA A 92 -6.69 9.41 4.56
N CYS A 93 -6.87 8.08 4.59
CA CYS A 93 -8.18 7.44 4.63
C CYS A 93 -8.98 7.83 5.89
N CYS A 94 -8.38 7.67 7.07
CA CYS A 94 -9.01 8.08 8.33
C CYS A 94 -9.39 9.56 8.33
N GLY A 95 -8.48 10.44 7.90
CA GLY A 95 -8.73 11.87 7.84
C GLY A 95 -9.81 12.25 6.83
N TRP A 96 -9.84 11.62 5.65
CA TRP A 96 -10.88 11.85 4.64
C TRP A 96 -12.26 11.38 5.13
N ILE A 97 -12.33 10.23 5.81
CA ILE A 97 -13.57 9.74 6.43
C ILE A 97 -14.02 10.68 7.56
N GLN A 98 -13.08 11.22 8.33
CA GLN A 98 -13.34 12.13 9.44
C GLN A 98 -13.77 13.53 8.99
N ALA A 99 -13.37 13.96 7.80
CA ALA A 99 -13.64 15.30 7.30
C ALA A 99 -15.14 15.59 7.11
N GLU A 100 -15.54 16.82 7.44
CA GLU A 100 -16.88 17.33 7.14
C GLU A 100 -17.00 17.72 5.66
N ASP A 101 -15.96 18.36 5.12
CA ASP A 101 -15.79 18.59 3.68
C ASP A 101 -14.75 17.62 3.11
N ARG A 102 -15.24 16.58 2.43
CA ARG A 102 -14.40 15.57 1.77
C ARG A 102 -13.61 16.12 0.58
N ALA A 103 -14.13 17.14 -0.11
CA ALA A 103 -13.43 17.76 -1.23
C ALA A 103 -12.26 18.62 -0.73
N GLU A 104 -12.40 19.26 0.43
CA GLU A 104 -11.29 19.93 1.09
C GLU A 104 -10.22 18.95 1.56
N ALA A 105 -10.61 17.85 2.21
CA ALA A 105 -9.67 16.80 2.60
C ALA A 105 -8.93 16.20 1.39
N GLU A 106 -9.63 15.99 0.26
CA GLU A 106 -9.04 15.52 -0.99
C GLU A 106 -7.94 16.49 -1.50
N ARG A 107 -8.22 17.80 -1.53
CA ARG A 107 -7.22 18.82 -1.88
C ARG A 107 -6.04 18.82 -0.91
N GLY A 108 -6.29 18.62 0.38
CA GLY A 108 -5.25 18.51 1.41
C GLY A 108 -4.34 17.30 1.24
N ILE A 109 -4.90 16.15 0.86
CA ILE A 109 -4.15 14.93 0.56
C ILE A 109 -3.28 15.14 -0.69
N LEU A 110 -3.84 15.72 -1.77
CA LEU A 110 -3.09 16.01 -2.99
C LEU A 110 -1.94 16.99 -2.74
N THR A 111 -2.18 18.04 -1.95
CA THR A 111 -1.15 19.01 -1.54
C THR A 111 -0.04 18.31 -0.76
N THR A 112 -0.40 17.46 0.20
CA THR A 112 0.55 16.63 0.96
C THR A 112 1.44 15.79 0.04
N LEU A 113 0.86 15.13 -0.98
CA LEU A 113 1.63 14.32 -1.92
C LEU A 113 2.59 15.13 -2.78
N THR A 114 2.18 16.30 -3.25
CA THR A 114 3.06 17.21 -3.98
C THR A 114 4.25 17.65 -3.12
N GLU A 115 4.00 18.07 -1.88
CA GLU A 115 5.06 18.47 -0.96
C GLU A 115 6.03 17.32 -0.65
N LEU A 116 5.51 16.12 -0.37
CA LEU A 116 6.34 14.94 -0.14
C LEU A 116 7.19 14.60 -1.37
N HIS A 117 6.63 14.73 -2.57
CA HIS A 117 7.40 14.54 -3.80
C HIS A 117 8.57 15.54 -3.88
N ASP A 118 8.31 16.82 -3.64
CA ASP A 118 9.33 17.87 -3.70
C ASP A 118 10.45 17.69 -2.69
N ILE A 119 10.15 17.12 -1.52
CA ILE A 119 11.10 16.78 -0.46
C ILE A 119 11.91 15.54 -0.81
N CYS A 120 11.25 14.45 -1.20
CA CYS A 120 11.91 13.16 -1.41
C CYS A 120 12.70 13.12 -2.73
N ARG A 121 12.21 13.76 -3.79
CA ARG A 121 12.83 13.74 -5.13
C ARG A 121 14.33 14.08 -5.13
N PRO A 122 14.82 15.19 -4.53
CA PRO A 122 16.24 15.50 -4.55
C PRO A 122 17.11 14.48 -3.82
N VAL A 123 16.59 13.87 -2.74
CA VAL A 123 17.30 12.80 -1.99
C VAL A 123 17.42 11.55 -2.87
N LEU A 124 16.31 11.09 -3.44
CA LEU A 124 16.29 9.92 -4.33
C LEU A 124 17.15 10.14 -5.59
N GLU A 125 17.10 11.34 -6.18
CA GLU A 125 17.94 11.72 -7.31
C GLU A 125 19.44 11.62 -6.98
N ALA A 126 19.84 12.08 -5.79
CA ALA A 126 21.23 12.04 -5.36
C ALA A 126 21.73 10.59 -5.16
N GLU A 127 20.91 9.72 -4.55
CA GLU A 127 21.24 8.30 -4.39
C GLU A 127 21.40 7.59 -5.73
N ILE A 128 20.46 7.79 -6.66
CA ILE A 128 20.52 7.16 -7.99
C ILE A 128 21.73 7.67 -8.78
N ARG A 129 22.09 8.96 -8.64
CA ARG A 129 23.27 9.53 -9.28
C ARG A 129 24.59 8.88 -8.86
N ALA A 130 24.66 8.27 -7.67
CA ALA A 130 25.85 7.54 -7.24
C ALA A 130 26.14 6.35 -8.17
N ALA A 131 25.11 5.70 -8.71
CA ALA A 131 25.24 4.61 -9.67
C ALA A 131 25.05 5.03 -11.14
N ARG A 132 24.32 6.13 -11.39
CA ARG A 132 23.98 6.63 -12.73
C ARG A 132 24.33 8.12 -12.87
N PRO A 133 25.60 8.47 -13.11
CA PRO A 133 26.01 9.86 -13.31
C PRO A 133 25.21 10.52 -14.43
N GLY A 134 24.60 11.68 -14.15
CA GLY A 134 23.75 12.41 -15.09
C GLY A 134 22.25 12.13 -14.98
N TYR A 135 21.82 11.19 -14.14
CA TYR A 135 20.40 10.95 -13.90
C TYR A 135 19.68 12.21 -13.37
N ARG A 136 18.45 12.42 -13.82
CA ARG A 136 17.53 13.49 -13.39
C ARG A 136 16.19 12.85 -13.08
N ALA A 137 15.76 12.94 -11.83
CA ALA A 137 14.48 12.43 -11.41
C ALA A 137 13.36 13.26 -12.06
N ARG A 138 12.33 12.57 -12.55
CA ARG A 138 11.17 13.24 -13.11
C ARG A 138 10.37 13.92 -12.01
N HIS A 139 9.70 15.01 -12.41
CA HIS A 139 8.67 15.61 -11.56
C HIS A 139 7.39 14.79 -11.69
N LEU A 140 6.83 14.39 -10.55
CA LEU A 140 5.58 13.65 -10.47
C LEU A 140 4.43 14.57 -10.11
N HIS A 141 3.23 14.24 -10.58
CA HIS A 141 2.03 15.01 -10.32
C HIS A 141 1.10 14.21 -9.42
N ALA A 142 0.63 14.83 -8.34
CA ALA A 142 -0.40 14.25 -7.50
C ALA A 142 -1.69 14.06 -8.28
N PHE A 143 -2.38 12.96 -8.03
CA PHE A 143 -3.67 12.66 -8.64
C PHE A 143 -4.59 11.92 -7.66
N SER A 144 -5.88 12.02 -7.93
CA SER A 144 -6.96 11.29 -7.26
C SER A 144 -7.78 10.59 -8.34
N GLU A 145 -8.16 9.34 -8.07
CA GLU A 145 -9.06 8.56 -8.90
C GLU A 145 -10.20 8.04 -8.03
N ALA A 146 -11.37 7.86 -8.65
CA ALA A 146 -12.52 7.28 -7.97
C ALA A 146 -12.16 5.94 -7.32
N ALA A 147 -12.76 5.69 -6.15
CA ALA A 147 -12.61 4.44 -5.44
C ALA A 147 -13.02 3.25 -6.31
N VAL A 148 -12.24 2.16 -6.24
CA VAL A 148 -12.61 0.88 -6.85
C VAL A 148 -13.36 0.08 -5.80
N ASP A 149 -14.68 0.03 -5.92
CA ASP A 149 -15.64 -0.82 -5.19
C ASP A 149 -15.26 -1.25 -3.75
N THR A 150 -14.78 -0.30 -2.92
CA THR A 150 -14.53 -0.52 -1.50
C THR A 150 -15.70 0.00 -0.66
N PRO A 151 -16.04 -0.65 0.48
CA PRO A 151 -17.08 -0.15 1.39
C PRO A 151 -16.83 1.27 1.88
N LEU A 152 -15.56 1.67 1.99
CA LEU A 152 -15.14 3.01 2.42
C LEU A 152 -15.31 4.07 1.34
N ARG A 153 -15.38 3.68 0.06
CA ARG A 153 -15.40 4.58 -1.10
C ARG A 153 -14.27 5.63 -1.07
N PHE A 154 -13.16 5.32 -0.42
CA PHE A 154 -12.00 6.19 -0.33
C PHE A 154 -11.32 6.29 -1.71
N PRO A 155 -11.12 7.50 -2.27
CA PRO A 155 -10.44 7.66 -3.55
C PRO A 155 -9.02 7.10 -3.52
N ARG A 156 -8.52 6.66 -4.68
CA ARG A 156 -7.12 6.25 -4.81
C ARG A 156 -6.28 7.48 -5.08
N PHE A 157 -5.29 7.72 -4.24
CA PHE A 157 -4.36 8.83 -4.40
C PHE A 157 -2.97 8.33 -4.74
N GLY A 158 -2.24 9.12 -5.49
CA GLY A 158 -0.88 8.78 -5.88
C GLY A 158 -0.14 9.91 -6.57
N LEU A 159 1.04 9.58 -7.06
CA LEU A 159 1.89 10.41 -7.89
C LEU A 159 2.06 9.75 -9.26
N ARG A 160 2.05 10.54 -10.33
CA ARG A 160 2.22 10.01 -11.69
C ARG A 160 3.15 10.84 -12.56
N THR A 161 3.71 10.20 -13.57
CA THR A 161 4.39 10.85 -14.70
C THR A 161 3.93 10.21 -16.00
N THR A 162 4.14 10.92 -17.10
CA THR A 162 3.78 10.46 -18.44
C THR A 162 4.97 10.54 -19.39
N TYR A 163 5.04 9.59 -20.30
CA TYR A 163 6.03 9.51 -21.37
C TYR A 163 5.27 9.57 -22.69
N ALA A 164 5.66 10.48 -23.59
CA ALA A 164 5.10 10.49 -24.92
C ALA A 164 5.44 9.17 -25.61
N ALA A 165 4.45 8.39 -26.03
CA ALA A 165 4.70 7.02 -26.47
C ALA A 165 5.61 6.97 -27.72
N ARG A 166 5.62 8.04 -28.52
CA ARG A 166 6.53 8.21 -29.68
C ARG A 166 8.01 8.32 -29.30
N GLU A 167 8.33 8.66 -28.05
CA GLU A 167 9.68 8.83 -27.53
C GLU A 167 10.20 7.58 -26.81
N VAL A 168 9.36 6.54 -26.71
CA VAL A 168 9.64 5.32 -25.94
C VAL A 168 9.69 4.12 -26.88
N ALA A 169 10.87 3.54 -27.02
CA ALA A 169 11.10 2.33 -27.81
C ALA A 169 10.90 1.04 -26.99
N VAL A 170 11.27 1.07 -25.70
CA VAL A 170 11.23 -0.09 -24.80
C VAL A 170 10.67 0.29 -23.43
N TRP A 171 10.04 -0.66 -22.73
CA TRP A 171 9.36 -0.40 -21.45
C TRP A 171 10.30 0.13 -20.36
N GLU A 172 11.56 -0.25 -20.38
CA GLU A 172 12.60 0.20 -19.44
C GLU A 172 12.76 1.73 -19.46
N GLN A 173 12.47 2.40 -20.58
CA GLN A 173 12.52 3.86 -20.67
C GLN A 173 11.37 4.56 -19.92
N THR A 174 10.31 3.81 -19.57
CA THR A 174 9.15 4.28 -18.77
C THR A 174 9.23 3.85 -17.31
N ARG A 175 10.32 3.19 -16.93
CA ARG A 175 10.58 2.70 -15.57
C ARG A 175 11.55 3.68 -14.90
N ASP A 176 11.01 4.75 -14.34
CA ASP A 176 11.84 5.74 -13.63
C ASP A 176 12.21 5.24 -12.21
N PRO A 177 13.51 5.11 -11.88
CA PRO A 177 13.92 4.57 -10.59
C PRO A 177 13.56 5.45 -9.39
N ALA A 178 13.55 6.79 -9.53
CA ALA A 178 13.13 7.66 -8.43
C ALA A 178 11.63 7.51 -8.15
N THR A 179 10.83 7.32 -9.20
CA THR A 179 9.40 6.99 -9.08
C THR A 179 9.21 5.66 -8.36
N TRP A 180 9.99 4.64 -8.70
CA TRP A 180 9.98 3.36 -7.97
C TRP A 180 10.34 3.51 -6.50
N ASN A 181 11.47 4.16 -6.19
CA ASN A 181 11.89 4.37 -4.81
C ASN A 181 10.88 5.23 -4.02
N MET A 182 10.13 6.11 -4.69
CA MET A 182 9.03 6.85 -4.06
C MET A 182 7.90 5.91 -3.62
N ALA A 183 7.54 4.90 -4.43
CA ALA A 183 6.52 3.92 -4.04
C ALA A 183 6.95 3.16 -2.77
N LEU A 184 8.23 2.77 -2.70
CA LEU A 184 8.82 2.09 -1.54
C LEU A 184 8.89 2.99 -0.31
N SER A 185 9.14 4.28 -0.52
CA SER A 185 9.11 5.29 0.53
C SER A 185 7.72 5.40 1.16
N PHE A 186 6.65 5.36 0.36
CA PHE A 186 5.27 5.36 0.87
C PHE A 186 4.88 4.06 1.57
N ALA A 187 5.36 2.92 1.09
CA ALA A 187 5.14 1.62 1.73
C ALA A 187 5.89 1.47 3.08
N SER A 188 6.81 2.39 3.42
CA SER A 188 7.65 2.32 4.62
C SER A 188 8.51 1.03 4.72
N PHE A 189 8.84 0.42 3.58
CA PHE A 189 9.46 -0.91 3.52
C PHE A 189 10.98 -0.89 3.71
N LEU A 190 11.65 0.21 3.38
CA LEU A 190 13.12 0.29 3.28
C LEU A 190 13.78 1.25 4.29
N GLY A 191 13.12 1.54 5.42
CA GLY A 191 13.68 2.47 6.42
C GLY A 191 13.91 3.88 5.87
N PHE A 192 13.15 4.30 4.86
CA PHE A 192 13.28 5.63 4.25
C PHE A 192 12.96 6.77 5.23
N ASP A 193 12.20 6.47 6.29
CA ASP A 193 11.96 7.38 7.41
C ASP A 193 13.23 7.73 8.19
N GLU A 194 14.25 6.86 8.21
CA GLU A 194 15.57 7.18 8.78
C GLU A 194 16.34 8.20 7.93
N LYS A 195 16.12 8.19 6.61
CA LYS A 195 16.81 9.06 5.65
C LYS A 195 16.08 10.38 5.38
N ILE A 196 14.75 10.34 5.43
CA ILE A 196 13.86 11.45 5.13
C ILE A 196 12.93 11.61 6.33
N PRO A 197 13.28 12.48 7.30
CA PRO A 197 12.52 12.66 8.54
C PRO A 197 11.04 13.00 8.31
N GLU A 198 10.72 13.62 7.18
CA GLU A 198 9.36 13.97 6.77
C GLU A 198 8.47 12.76 6.44
N LEU A 199 9.05 11.56 6.32
CA LEU A 199 8.33 10.29 6.14
C LEU A 199 8.03 9.56 7.45
N THR A 200 8.47 10.08 8.59
CA THR A 200 8.07 9.52 9.90
C THR A 200 6.56 9.67 10.12
N ARG A 201 5.96 8.74 10.88
CA ARG A 201 4.51 8.75 11.18
C ARG A 201 4.04 10.10 11.75
N ASP A 202 4.83 10.70 12.63
CA ASP A 202 4.55 11.98 13.26
C ASP A 202 4.60 13.12 12.24
N ALA A 203 5.63 13.17 11.40
CA ALA A 203 5.78 14.21 10.38
C ALA A 203 4.70 14.11 9.30
N LEU A 204 4.36 12.90 8.86
CA LEU A 204 3.27 12.67 7.90
C LEU A 204 1.92 13.13 8.46
N THR A 205 1.64 12.82 9.73
CA THR A 205 0.41 13.25 10.41
C THR A 205 0.34 14.76 10.52
N ALA A 206 1.40 15.40 11.01
CA ALA A 206 1.47 16.85 11.13
C ALA A 206 1.33 17.55 9.76
N ARG A 207 1.87 16.95 8.69
CA ARG A 207 1.73 17.48 7.33
C ARG A 207 0.29 17.38 6.82
N LEU A 208 -0.34 16.21 6.96
CA LEU A 208 -1.75 16.03 6.60
C LEU A 208 -2.64 17.03 7.34
N GLN A 209 -2.46 17.18 8.66
CA GLN A 209 -3.20 18.14 9.48
C GLN A 209 -2.96 19.59 9.04
N ARG A 210 -1.69 19.98 8.78
CA ARG A 210 -1.35 21.30 8.25
C ARG A 210 -2.06 21.60 6.93
N ASN A 211 -2.26 20.58 6.10
CA ASN A 211 -2.94 20.66 4.81
C ASN A 211 -4.46 20.45 4.93
N GLY A 212 -5.04 20.54 6.13
CA GLY A 212 -6.50 20.52 6.35
C GLY A 212 -7.12 19.12 6.42
N VAL A 213 -6.32 18.06 6.55
CA VAL A 213 -6.82 16.69 6.68
C VAL A 213 -6.91 16.32 8.17
N PRO A 214 -8.11 16.06 8.74
CA PRO A 214 -8.29 15.86 10.18
C PRO A 214 -7.90 14.44 10.61
N VAL A 215 -6.60 14.16 10.62
CA VAL A 215 -6.03 12.88 11.03
C VAL A 215 -6.01 12.77 12.55
N ASN A 216 -6.51 11.66 13.08
CA ASN A 216 -6.37 11.27 14.48
C ASN A 216 -5.49 10.03 14.56
N ARG A 217 -4.79 9.85 15.69
CA ARG A 217 -3.96 8.67 15.96
C ARG A 217 -4.28 8.07 17.31
N CYS A 218 -3.96 6.80 17.46
CA CYS A 218 -4.00 6.15 18.76
C CYS A 218 -2.86 6.67 19.64
N ALA A 219 -3.17 7.15 20.84
CA ALA A 219 -2.17 7.65 21.80
C ALA A 219 -1.15 6.60 22.23
N ARG A 220 -1.45 5.32 22.02
CA ARG A 220 -0.61 4.20 22.44
C ARG A 220 0.23 3.63 21.30
N CYS A 221 -0.41 3.12 20.25
CA CYS A 221 0.28 2.45 19.14
C CYS A 221 0.53 3.38 17.94
N GLY A 222 0.03 4.62 17.98
CA GLY A 222 0.25 5.61 16.93
C GLY A 222 -0.44 5.32 15.60
N VAL A 223 -1.25 4.26 15.47
CA VAL A 223 -1.99 3.97 14.22
C VAL A 223 -3.04 5.04 13.95
N PRO A 224 -3.34 5.36 12.68
CA PRO A 224 -4.38 6.33 12.35
C PRO A 224 -5.79 5.81 12.70
N LEU A 225 -6.65 6.68 13.20
CA LEU A 225 -7.98 6.31 13.68
C LEU A 225 -9.08 7.14 13.04
N THR A 226 -10.24 6.51 12.89
CA THR A 226 -11.52 7.18 12.62
C THR A 226 -12.61 6.57 13.50
N ASN A 227 -13.58 7.37 13.92
CA ASN A 227 -14.81 6.90 14.56
C ASN A 227 -16.02 6.96 13.61
N ARG A 228 -15.81 7.23 12.32
CA ARG A 228 -16.86 7.30 11.30
C ARG A 228 -16.78 6.13 10.32
N HIS A 229 -16.19 5.00 10.74
CA HIS A 229 -16.12 3.79 9.94
C HIS A 229 -17.54 3.23 9.66
N PRO A 230 -17.88 2.83 8.41
CA PRO A 230 -19.25 2.38 8.08
C PRO A 230 -19.75 1.19 8.90
N ARG A 231 -18.85 0.25 9.24
CA ARG A 231 -19.17 -0.95 10.05
C ARG A 231 -19.07 -0.70 11.56
N TRP A 232 -18.26 0.26 11.99
CA TRP A 232 -17.88 0.47 13.40
C TRP A 232 -18.12 1.93 13.80
N ASN A 233 -19.32 2.43 13.53
CA ASN A 233 -19.65 3.84 13.75
C ASN A 233 -19.62 4.18 15.25
N GLY A 234 -18.97 5.29 15.61
CA GLY A 234 -18.77 5.74 16.98
C GLY A 234 -17.61 5.05 17.71
N VAL A 235 -16.98 4.03 17.12
CA VAL A 235 -15.85 3.31 17.71
C VAL A 235 -14.56 3.71 17.00
N TRP A 236 -13.54 4.13 17.77
CA TRP A 236 -12.24 4.48 17.22
C TRP A 236 -11.52 3.24 16.69
N THR A 237 -11.36 3.16 15.37
CA THR A 237 -10.78 2.03 14.67
C THR A 237 -9.84 2.47 13.54
N TRP A 238 -8.96 1.56 13.12
CA TRP A 238 -8.17 1.69 11.89
C TRP A 238 -9.05 1.26 10.69
N PRO A 239 -8.94 1.88 9.49
CA PRO A 239 -9.90 1.71 8.41
C PRO A 239 -9.71 0.38 7.64
N ILE A 240 -8.57 -0.30 7.84
CA ILE A 240 -8.26 -1.59 7.17
C ILE A 240 -8.57 -2.78 8.10
N ALA A 241 -8.93 -2.54 9.36
CA ALA A 241 -9.22 -3.61 10.30
C ALA A 241 -10.62 -4.22 10.04
N GLU A 242 -10.67 -5.28 9.23
CA GLU A 242 -11.85 -6.13 9.12
C GLU A 242 -12.13 -6.90 10.43
N ILE A 243 -11.07 -7.14 11.20
CA ILE A 243 -11.01 -7.91 12.45
C ILE A 243 -11.19 -7.07 13.73
N GLY A 244 -11.33 -5.73 13.64
CA GLY A 244 -11.77 -4.89 14.76
C GLY A 244 -10.74 -3.89 15.34
N THR A 245 -11.04 -3.34 16.51
CA THR A 245 -10.35 -2.19 17.13
C THR A 245 -9.15 -2.59 17.99
N LEU A 246 -8.21 -3.35 17.42
CA LEU A 246 -7.14 -4.00 18.18
C LEU A 246 -5.94 -3.05 18.40
N CYS A 247 -5.78 -2.52 19.62
CA CYS A 247 -4.50 -1.97 20.05
C CYS A 247 -3.65 -3.07 20.70
N GLU A 248 -2.42 -3.28 20.22
CA GLU A 248 -1.47 -4.17 20.89
C GLU A 248 -1.21 -3.69 22.34
N VAL A 249 -1.27 -4.63 23.27
CA VAL A 249 -0.72 -4.49 24.62
C VAL A 249 0.56 -5.32 24.65
N PRO A 250 1.65 -4.87 25.30
CA PRO A 250 2.71 -5.79 25.69
C PRO A 250 2.09 -6.94 26.49
N SER A 251 2.28 -8.16 26.03
CA SER A 251 1.74 -9.36 26.65
C SER A 251 2.40 -9.60 28.01
N ASP A 252 1.73 -9.20 29.10
CA ASP A 252 2.07 -9.69 30.45
C ASP A 252 1.09 -10.78 30.93
N VAL A 253 0.27 -11.34 30.03
CA VAL A 253 -0.71 -12.38 30.39
C VAL A 253 -0.47 -13.62 29.54
N ASN A 254 0.60 -14.34 29.84
CA ASN A 254 0.72 -15.76 29.53
C ASN A 254 0.68 -16.51 30.86
N ASP A 255 -0.52 -16.68 31.40
CA ASP A 255 -0.71 -17.58 32.53
C ASP A 255 -2.17 -18.05 32.58
N HIS A 256 -2.62 -18.83 31.60
CA HIS A 256 -3.82 -19.65 31.79
C HIS A 256 -3.73 -21.01 31.09
N ASP A 257 -3.61 -22.03 31.93
CA ASP A 257 -3.89 -23.43 31.66
C ASP A 257 -5.27 -23.59 31.00
N GLY A 258 -5.24 -24.08 29.75
CA GLY A 258 -6.27 -24.87 29.08
C GLY A 258 -7.74 -24.64 29.40
N VAL A 259 -8.38 -23.67 28.73
CA VAL A 259 -9.72 -23.82 28.11
C VAL A 259 -9.78 -22.88 26.90
N TYR A 260 -10.07 -23.41 25.71
CA TYR A 260 -10.32 -22.65 24.47
C TYR A 260 -11.62 -21.82 24.58
N MET A 261 -11.55 -20.65 25.21
CA MET A 261 -12.56 -19.60 25.07
C MET A 261 -11.84 -18.30 24.75
N PHE A 262 -12.24 -17.63 23.66
CA PHE A 262 -11.76 -16.30 23.31
C PHE A 262 -11.88 -15.38 24.54
N SER A 263 -10.74 -14.92 25.04
CA SER A 263 -10.59 -13.99 26.16
C SER A 263 -10.63 -12.55 25.66
N ASP A 264 -10.82 -11.58 26.55
CA ASP A 264 -10.66 -10.15 26.21
C ASP A 264 -9.26 -9.83 25.64
N GLY A 265 -8.25 -10.68 25.91
CA GLY A 265 -6.93 -10.63 25.29
C GLY A 265 -6.92 -10.99 23.80
N ASP A 266 -7.84 -11.85 23.35
CA ASP A 266 -8.01 -12.22 21.94
C ASP A 266 -8.76 -11.15 21.12
N PHE A 267 -9.39 -10.19 21.81
CA PHE A 267 -10.11 -9.05 21.21
C PHE A 267 -9.40 -7.70 21.39
N GLY A 268 -8.18 -7.69 21.96
CA GLY A 268 -7.38 -6.47 22.16
C GLY A 268 -8.08 -5.37 22.98
N TYR A 269 -7.44 -4.20 23.08
CA TYR A 269 -8.03 -3.03 23.76
C TYR A 269 -8.47 -2.00 22.73
N PRO A 270 -9.61 -1.31 22.93
CA PRO A 270 -10.08 -0.29 22.01
C PRO A 270 -9.02 0.81 21.87
N HIS A 271 -8.79 1.27 20.64
CA HIS A 271 -7.91 2.40 20.41
C HIS A 271 -8.43 3.65 21.11
N GLN A 272 -7.50 4.43 21.66
CA GLN A 272 -7.81 5.71 22.30
C GLN A 272 -7.19 6.83 21.47
N PRO A 273 -7.99 7.78 20.95
CA PRO A 273 -7.46 8.89 20.20
C PRO A 273 -6.51 9.72 21.08
N GLU A 274 -5.45 10.24 20.48
CA GLU A 274 -4.65 11.29 21.10
C GLU A 274 -5.54 12.49 21.47
N PRO A 275 -5.33 13.13 22.63
CA PRO A 275 -6.05 14.34 22.99
C PRO A 275 -5.85 15.41 21.90
N SER A 276 -6.94 15.97 21.41
CA SER A 276 -6.89 17.13 20.51
C SER A 276 -6.25 18.31 21.27
N ILE A 277 -5.16 18.86 20.72
CA ILE A 277 -4.50 20.07 21.23
C ILE A 277 -5.33 21.29 20.87
#